data_AF-A0A938LRY0-F1
#
_entry.id   AF-A0A938LRY0-F1
#
_cell.length_a   1.000
_cell.length_b   1.000
_cell.length_c   1.000
_cell.angle_alpha   90.00
_cell.angle_beta   90.00
_cell.angle_gamma   90.00
#
_symmetry.space_group_name_H-M   'P 1'
#
loop_
_entity.id
_entity.type
_entity.pdbx_description
1 polymer ?
#
loop_
_entity_poly.entity_id
_entity_poly.type
_entity_poly.pdbx_seq_one_letter_code
_entity_poly.pdbx_strand_id
1 'polypeptide(L)'
;MLHRSQWRVLTVLTAFVILSQAAAGGQCSAGAGAPAGGGTLPERVLQFPPDRSVGEVFLIEENCVVPEISREFHPAYVFTPTRHLGPARGAVRIPAGYRACLHLGGPGVTRRQCFAALQALEPDDVQNLDFLRPLQVDDEFLPYVARLTGLKGFCPVIARFSAKGWVTLQTLSHLGHICTPYGLTDAEMSGIATLQTVHEMEIVATKLTDAGLAAIARLRNLQVLHLEGTTMMTDEGLKGLATLPKLRHLRLSGPFTDRGLAYLSTAPALKAMWLETPRATEETLQSLARIESLERLTVPWLDLITHRSLVFLRAMPALKALGVGAAANPDGGIASLASLTNLEVLALKGSPALTDNGLVPLAKMPKLRALEIYHSRITEEGLASLAACPRLESVQIRSSVPISDQAVARLRMALPNLQTVGIYPPEPPRGAQVSQTAKTRLTQ
;
A
#
# COMPACT_ATOMS: atom_id res chain seq x y z
N MET A 1 -6.89 22.22 -5.05
CA MET A 1 -7.77 21.32 -5.84
C MET A 1 -6.88 20.37 -6.62
N LEU A 2 -6.61 19.18 -6.08
CA LEU A 2 -5.87 18.14 -6.82
C LEU A 2 -6.83 17.53 -7.84
N HIS A 3 -6.41 17.57 -9.11
CA HIS A 3 -7.24 17.32 -10.28
C HIS A 3 -7.60 15.82 -10.39
N ARG A 4 -8.84 15.49 -10.80
CA ARG A 4 -9.35 14.11 -11.06
C ARG A 4 -8.45 13.27 -12.00
N SER A 5 -7.47 13.88 -12.65
CA SER A 5 -6.50 13.27 -13.56
C SER A 5 -5.26 12.66 -12.89
N GLN A 6 -5.02 12.92 -11.60
CA GLN A 6 -3.99 12.21 -10.82
C GLN A 6 -4.51 10.88 -10.26
N TRP A 7 -5.82 10.82 -9.92
CA TRP A 7 -6.48 9.61 -9.43
C TRP A 7 -6.53 8.45 -10.44
N ARG A 8 -6.60 8.74 -11.76
CA ARG A 8 -6.64 7.71 -12.81
C ARG A 8 -5.27 7.10 -13.15
N VAL A 9 -4.17 7.81 -12.88
CA VAL A 9 -2.79 7.29 -13.06
C VAL A 9 -2.35 6.49 -11.83
N LEU A 10 -2.84 6.89 -10.65
CA LEU A 10 -2.89 6.07 -9.43
C LEU A 10 -3.74 4.80 -9.61
N THR A 11 -4.40 4.60 -10.75
CA THR A 11 -5.07 3.34 -11.10
C THR A 11 -4.20 2.48 -12.01
N VAL A 12 -3.18 3.00 -12.73
CA VAL A 12 -2.44 2.25 -13.77
C VAL A 12 -1.11 1.67 -13.27
N LEU A 13 -0.34 2.40 -12.46
CA LEU A 13 0.78 1.84 -11.64
C LEU A 13 0.26 0.76 -10.70
N THR A 14 -0.89 1.06 -10.14
CA THR A 14 -1.63 0.23 -9.21
C THR A 14 -2.31 -0.94 -9.92
N ALA A 15 -2.78 -0.75 -11.17
CA ALA A 15 -3.41 -1.80 -11.97
C ALA A 15 -2.44 -2.88 -12.43
N PHE A 16 -1.14 -2.63 -12.58
CA PHE A 16 -0.25 -3.74 -12.96
C PHE A 16 0.14 -4.62 -11.78
N VAL A 17 0.28 -4.05 -10.59
CA VAL A 17 0.37 -4.85 -9.35
C VAL A 17 -0.91 -5.69 -9.18
N ILE A 18 -2.07 -5.16 -9.61
CA ILE A 18 -3.36 -5.87 -9.59
C ILE A 18 -3.49 -6.89 -10.74
N LEU A 19 -3.03 -6.61 -11.96
CA LEU A 19 -3.22 -7.47 -13.15
C LEU A 19 -2.21 -8.63 -13.21
N SER A 20 -1.00 -8.47 -12.67
CA SER A 20 -0.08 -9.61 -12.51
C SER A 20 -0.55 -10.59 -11.41
N GLN A 21 -1.28 -10.09 -10.39
CA GLN A 21 -1.89 -10.92 -9.32
C GLN A 21 -3.32 -11.38 -9.63
N ALA A 22 -4.03 -10.78 -10.59
CA ALA A 22 -5.32 -11.31 -11.05
C ALA A 22 -5.15 -12.59 -11.88
N ALA A 23 -3.97 -12.78 -12.50
CA ALA A 23 -3.60 -14.02 -13.17
C ALA A 23 -3.02 -15.09 -12.21
N ALA A 24 -2.51 -14.66 -11.06
CA ALA A 24 -2.04 -15.52 -9.98
C ALA A 24 -2.74 -15.09 -8.69
N GLY A 25 -4.00 -15.53 -8.51
CA GLY A 25 -4.84 -15.14 -7.37
C GLY A 25 -4.00 -15.05 -6.11
N GLY A 26 -3.90 -13.84 -5.53
CA GLY A 26 -3.05 -13.52 -4.39
C GLY A 26 -3.48 -14.32 -3.16
N GLN A 27 -3.08 -15.59 -3.12
CA GLN A 27 -3.30 -16.48 -2.02
C GLN A 27 -2.34 -16.09 -0.91
N CYS A 28 -2.84 -15.94 0.31
CA CYS A 28 -2.01 -16.02 1.50
C CYS A 28 -1.22 -17.33 1.39
N SER A 29 0.11 -17.26 1.42
CA SER A 29 0.91 -18.47 1.57
C SER A 29 1.04 -18.75 3.06
N ALA A 30 0.77 -19.99 3.47
CA ALA A 30 1.10 -20.44 4.80
C ALA A 30 2.62 -20.31 4.97
N GLY A 31 3.06 -19.43 5.87
CA GLY A 31 4.49 -19.20 6.10
C GLY A 31 5.18 -20.49 6.52
N ALA A 32 6.06 -21.01 5.67
CA ALA A 32 6.99 -22.07 6.03
C ALA A 32 8.02 -21.49 7.01
N GLY A 33 7.74 -21.57 8.32
CA GLY A 33 8.68 -21.16 9.36
C GLY A 33 8.11 -20.51 10.62
N ALA A 34 6.80 -20.47 10.84
CA ALA A 34 6.26 -20.05 12.14
C ALA A 34 6.46 -21.16 13.19
N PRO A 35 6.87 -20.85 14.44
CA PRO A 35 7.03 -21.85 15.48
C PRO A 35 5.67 -22.52 15.76
N ALA A 36 5.67 -23.85 15.79
CA ALA A 36 4.50 -24.71 15.97
C ALA A 36 3.92 -24.67 17.40
N GLY A 37 3.58 -23.48 17.91
CA GLY A 37 3.22 -23.26 19.31
C GLY A 37 2.10 -22.25 19.60
N GLY A 38 1.30 -21.84 18.61
CA GLY A 38 0.09 -21.02 18.83
C GLY A 38 -1.15 -21.80 18.39
N GLY A 39 -2.06 -22.10 19.32
CA GLY A 39 -3.27 -22.87 19.03
C GLY A 39 -4.09 -22.20 17.92
N THR A 40 -4.44 -22.96 16.88
CA THR A 40 -5.35 -22.51 15.83
C THR A 40 -6.71 -22.16 16.42
N LEU A 41 -7.28 -21.01 16.02
CA LEU A 41 -8.65 -20.63 16.41
C LEU A 41 -9.60 -21.81 16.17
N PRO A 42 -10.44 -22.19 17.16
CA PRO A 42 -11.35 -23.30 17.01
C PRO A 42 -12.45 -22.97 15.99
N GLU A 43 -13.04 -24.02 15.41
CA GLU A 43 -14.31 -23.87 14.68
C GLU A 43 -15.36 -23.32 15.64
N ARG A 44 -16.15 -22.36 15.16
CA ARG A 44 -17.21 -21.72 15.95
C ARG A 44 -18.36 -21.29 15.05
N VAL A 45 -19.51 -21.03 15.66
CA VAL A 45 -20.73 -20.64 14.94
C VAL A 45 -21.20 -19.29 15.47
N LEU A 46 -21.18 -18.29 14.60
CA LEU A 46 -21.72 -16.96 14.89
C LEU A 46 -23.23 -16.99 14.69
N GLN A 47 -23.98 -16.43 15.64
CA GLN A 47 -25.44 -16.40 15.59
C GLN A 47 -25.93 -15.00 15.21
N PHE A 48 -26.63 -14.93 14.09
CA PHE A 48 -27.30 -13.72 13.60
C PHE A 48 -28.81 -13.96 13.45
N PRO A 49 -29.63 -12.91 13.31
CA PRO A 49 -31.05 -13.07 13.04
C PRO A 49 -31.31 -13.99 11.81
N PRO A 50 -32.22 -14.97 11.89
CA PRO A 50 -32.43 -15.93 10.81
C PRO A 50 -33.30 -15.37 9.66
N ASP A 51 -34.06 -14.33 9.93
CA ASP A 51 -35.03 -13.74 9.01
C ASP A 51 -34.43 -12.65 8.10
N ARG A 52 -33.26 -12.10 8.47
CA ARG A 52 -32.62 -10.98 7.76
C ARG A 52 -31.11 -10.97 7.95
N SER A 53 -30.38 -10.38 7.02
CA SER A 53 -28.95 -10.10 7.20
C SER A 53 -28.73 -8.81 7.99
N VAL A 54 -27.66 -8.75 8.77
CA VAL A 54 -27.17 -7.52 9.44
C VAL A 54 -25.84 -7.02 8.87
N GLY A 55 -25.35 -7.64 7.80
CA GLY A 55 -24.06 -7.34 7.21
C GLY A 55 -23.49 -8.50 6.40
N GLU A 56 -22.18 -8.52 6.25
CA GLU A 56 -21.44 -9.54 5.51
C GLU A 56 -20.33 -10.12 6.39
N VAL A 57 -20.10 -11.43 6.23
CA VAL A 57 -19.03 -12.16 6.91
C VAL A 57 -17.98 -12.56 5.89
N PHE A 58 -16.74 -12.31 6.26
CA PHE A 58 -15.57 -12.71 5.50
C PHE A 58 -14.60 -13.47 6.39
N LEU A 59 -13.72 -14.23 5.74
CA LEU A 59 -12.68 -14.99 6.39
C LEU A 59 -11.33 -14.41 6.05
N ILE A 60 -10.44 -14.44 7.03
CA ILE A 60 -9.01 -14.16 6.87
C ILE A 60 -8.26 -15.32 7.51
N GLU A 61 -7.31 -15.93 6.80
CA GLU A 61 -6.48 -16.99 7.40
C GLU A 61 -5.74 -16.42 8.62
N GLU A 62 -5.71 -17.20 9.70
CA GLU A 62 -5.11 -16.77 10.97
C GLU A 62 -3.63 -16.44 10.81
N ASN A 63 -2.92 -17.25 10.05
CA ASN A 63 -1.51 -17.08 9.70
C ASN A 63 -1.32 -16.36 8.36
N CYS A 64 -2.34 -15.65 7.85
CA CYS A 64 -2.13 -14.86 6.64
C CYS A 64 -1.09 -13.79 6.92
N VAL A 65 0.13 -14.06 6.48
CA VAL A 65 1.16 -13.06 6.25
C VAL A 65 0.91 -12.61 4.82
N VAL A 66 0.40 -11.40 4.66
CA VAL A 66 0.40 -10.76 3.34
C VAL A 66 1.86 -10.76 2.87
N PRO A 67 2.22 -11.44 1.77
CA PRO A 67 3.60 -11.55 1.33
C PRO A 67 4.21 -10.15 1.25
N GLU A 68 5.49 -10.02 1.61
CA GLU A 68 6.18 -8.72 1.54
C GLU A 68 6.00 -8.08 0.15
N ILE A 69 5.88 -8.90 -0.90
CA ILE A 69 5.61 -8.50 -2.29
C ILE A 69 4.23 -7.86 -2.50
N SER A 70 3.18 -8.36 -1.85
CA SER A 70 1.85 -7.72 -1.91
C SER A 70 1.80 -6.42 -1.10
N ARG A 71 2.73 -6.23 -0.15
CA ARG A 71 3.00 -4.97 0.54
C ARG A 71 3.94 -4.04 -0.22
N GLU A 72 4.59 -4.50 -1.31
CA GLU A 72 5.63 -3.72 -2.00
C GLU A 72 5.10 -2.44 -2.67
N PHE A 73 3.81 -2.39 -3.04
CA PHE A 73 3.25 -1.22 -3.74
C PHE A 73 1.83 -0.80 -3.33
N HIS A 74 1.16 -1.48 -2.38
CA HIS A 74 -0.23 -1.15 -2.05
C HIS A 74 -0.56 -1.20 -0.53
N PRO A 75 -1.11 -0.11 0.06
CA PRO A 75 -1.51 0.00 1.47
C PRO A 75 -2.75 -0.80 1.88
N ALA A 76 -3.54 -1.28 0.92
CA ALA A 76 -4.94 -1.65 1.16
C ALA A 76 -5.15 -3.08 1.71
N TYR A 77 -4.07 -3.82 1.98
CA TYR A 77 -4.15 -5.28 2.08
C TYR A 77 -4.29 -5.89 3.47
N VAL A 78 -4.25 -5.10 4.54
CA VAL A 78 -4.33 -5.67 5.90
C VAL A 78 -5.74 -6.11 6.25
N PHE A 79 -6.73 -5.62 5.48
CA PHE A 79 -8.13 -5.96 5.62
C PHE A 79 -8.73 -6.67 4.42
N THR A 80 -7.94 -7.03 3.39
CA THR A 80 -8.54 -7.72 2.24
C THR A 80 -8.95 -9.11 2.70
N PRO A 81 -10.26 -9.37 2.81
CA PRO A 81 -10.70 -10.67 3.23
C PRO A 81 -10.23 -11.69 2.20
N THR A 82 -9.65 -12.79 2.65
CA THR A 82 -9.15 -13.82 1.74
C THR A 82 -10.30 -14.55 1.06
N ARG A 83 -11.48 -14.53 1.70
CA ARG A 83 -12.68 -15.19 1.21
C ARG A 83 -13.95 -14.51 1.73
N HIS A 84 -14.88 -14.23 0.82
CA HIS A 84 -16.25 -13.87 1.17
C HIS A 84 -17.02 -15.15 1.56
N LEU A 85 -17.60 -15.16 2.76
CA LEU A 85 -18.37 -16.31 3.25
C LEU A 85 -19.86 -16.15 2.94
N GLY A 86 -20.37 -14.92 3.05
CA GLY A 86 -21.77 -14.58 2.76
C GLY A 86 -22.41 -13.69 3.82
N PRO A 87 -23.74 -13.55 3.80
CA PRO A 87 -24.45 -12.63 4.68
C PRO A 87 -24.36 -13.05 6.14
N ALA A 88 -24.30 -12.06 7.05
CA ALA A 88 -24.43 -12.25 8.49
C ALA A 88 -25.90 -12.54 8.85
N ARG A 89 -26.36 -13.77 8.58
CA ARG A 89 -27.74 -14.22 8.75
C ARG A 89 -27.79 -15.66 9.28
N GLY A 90 -28.61 -15.90 10.29
CA GLY A 90 -28.72 -17.21 10.94
C GLY A 90 -27.40 -17.69 11.53
N ALA A 91 -27.21 -19.01 11.55
CA ALA A 91 -25.98 -19.65 12.01
C ALA A 91 -24.90 -19.60 10.92
N VAL A 92 -23.84 -18.83 11.14
CA VAL A 92 -22.70 -18.70 10.24
C VAL A 92 -21.49 -19.43 10.83
N ARG A 93 -21.05 -20.50 10.17
CA ARG A 93 -19.92 -21.32 10.64
C ARG A 93 -18.58 -20.72 10.20
N ILE A 94 -17.70 -20.46 11.16
CA ILE A 94 -16.33 -20.04 10.94
C ILE A 94 -15.41 -21.25 11.11
N PRO A 95 -14.72 -21.71 10.05
CA PRO A 95 -13.83 -22.86 10.13
C PRO A 95 -12.65 -22.62 11.07
N ALA A 96 -12.08 -23.69 11.61
CA ALA A 96 -10.86 -23.60 12.41
C ALA A 96 -9.69 -22.98 11.61
N GLY A 97 -8.83 -22.21 12.29
CA GLY A 97 -7.71 -21.51 11.66
C GLY A 97 -8.08 -20.25 10.86
N TYR A 98 -9.34 -19.81 10.94
CA TYR A 98 -9.79 -18.55 10.33
C TYR A 98 -10.23 -17.52 11.36
N ARG A 99 -9.82 -16.28 11.09
CA ARG A 99 -10.34 -15.07 11.71
C ARG A 99 -11.64 -14.67 11.02
N ALA A 100 -12.63 -14.27 11.82
CA ALA A 100 -13.87 -13.72 11.29
C ALA A 100 -13.74 -12.20 11.12
N CYS A 101 -14.03 -11.72 9.91
CA CYS A 101 -14.20 -10.31 9.61
C CYS A 101 -15.69 -10.02 9.38
N LEU A 102 -16.25 -9.13 10.19
CA LEU A 102 -17.65 -8.76 10.15
C LEU A 102 -17.80 -7.33 9.62
N HIS A 103 -18.52 -7.17 8.53
CA HIS A 103 -18.90 -5.86 7.99
C HIS A 103 -20.37 -5.61 8.33
N LEU A 104 -20.65 -4.78 9.34
CA LEU A 104 -22.02 -4.51 9.81
C LEU A 104 -22.69 -3.38 9.04
N GLY A 105 -23.98 -3.53 8.74
CA GLY A 105 -24.76 -2.51 8.02
C GLY A 105 -25.02 -2.90 6.56
N GLY A 106 -25.24 -1.90 5.72
CA GLY A 106 -25.65 -2.08 4.32
C GLY A 106 -27.11 -1.68 4.06
N PRO A 107 -27.59 -1.82 2.80
CA PRO A 107 -28.94 -1.41 2.43
C PRO A 107 -30.01 -2.13 3.26
N GLY A 108 -30.91 -1.37 3.89
CA GLY A 108 -32.02 -1.92 4.69
C GLY A 108 -31.65 -2.39 6.10
N VAL A 109 -30.36 -2.37 6.48
CA VAL A 109 -29.92 -2.69 7.84
C VAL A 109 -29.98 -1.45 8.72
N THR A 110 -30.65 -1.56 9.86
CA THR A 110 -30.86 -0.46 10.81
C THR A 110 -29.83 -0.44 11.92
N ARG A 111 -29.61 0.73 12.51
CA ARG A 111 -28.76 0.92 13.69
C ARG A 111 -29.11 -0.03 14.85
N ARG A 112 -30.41 -0.20 15.14
CA ARG A 112 -30.91 -1.11 16.20
C ARG A 112 -30.51 -2.57 15.92
N GLN A 113 -30.57 -3.00 14.66
CA GLN A 113 -30.16 -4.35 14.28
C GLN A 113 -28.64 -4.55 14.46
N CYS A 114 -27.82 -3.55 14.11
CA CYS A 114 -26.38 -3.62 14.35
C CYS A 114 -26.05 -3.69 15.85
N PHE A 115 -26.75 -2.94 16.70
CA PHE A 115 -26.59 -3.06 18.15
C PHE A 115 -26.96 -4.43 18.68
N ALA A 116 -28.12 -4.97 18.25
CA ALA A 116 -28.54 -6.30 18.66
C ALA A 116 -27.53 -7.37 18.22
N ALA A 117 -26.97 -7.24 17.01
CA ALA A 117 -25.91 -8.12 16.52
C ALA A 117 -24.65 -8.04 17.39
N LEU A 118 -24.14 -6.84 17.67
CA LEU A 118 -22.96 -6.65 18.53
C LEU A 118 -23.20 -7.12 19.97
N GLN A 119 -24.43 -7.01 20.48
CA GLN A 119 -24.80 -7.49 21.80
C GLN A 119 -24.72 -9.01 21.90
N ALA A 120 -25.13 -9.71 20.84
CA ALA A 120 -25.19 -11.17 20.76
C ALA A 120 -23.84 -11.85 20.50
N LEU A 121 -22.82 -11.09 20.07
CA LEU A 121 -21.48 -11.63 19.88
C LEU A 121 -20.77 -11.87 21.21
N GLU A 122 -20.07 -13.00 21.29
CA GLU A 122 -19.15 -13.32 22.37
C GLU A 122 -17.80 -12.61 22.17
N PRO A 123 -16.98 -12.46 23.23
CA PRO A 123 -15.75 -11.66 23.18
C PRO A 123 -14.75 -12.04 22.08
N ASP A 124 -14.66 -13.32 21.70
CA ASP A 124 -13.70 -13.84 20.72
C ASP A 124 -14.33 -14.24 19.37
N ASP A 125 -15.60 -13.92 19.16
CA ASP A 125 -16.34 -14.31 17.95
C ASP A 125 -15.75 -13.68 16.68
N VAL A 126 -15.36 -12.40 16.77
CA VAL A 126 -14.93 -11.56 15.65
C VAL A 126 -13.54 -10.97 15.91
N GLN A 127 -12.65 -11.08 14.91
CA GLN A 127 -11.29 -10.52 14.98
C GLN A 127 -11.15 -9.22 14.20
N ASN A 128 -12.03 -8.95 13.24
CA ASN A 128 -12.00 -7.76 12.41
C ASN A 128 -13.41 -7.19 12.27
N LEU A 129 -13.58 -5.90 12.51
CA LEU A 129 -14.89 -5.23 12.44
C LEU A 129 -14.83 -3.97 11.58
N ASP A 130 -15.79 -3.85 10.65
CA ASP A 130 -16.04 -2.69 9.80
C ASP A 130 -17.55 -2.38 9.78
N PHE A 131 -17.91 -1.16 9.38
CA PHE A 131 -19.27 -0.70 9.19
C PHE A 131 -19.52 -0.23 7.76
N LEU A 132 -20.65 -0.65 7.18
CA LEU A 132 -21.03 -0.35 5.81
C LEU A 132 -22.02 0.80 5.72
N ARG A 133 -21.88 1.61 4.66
CA ARG A 133 -22.86 2.66 4.33
C ARG A 133 -24.23 2.05 4.01
N PRO A 134 -25.33 2.77 4.30
CA PRO A 134 -25.42 4.16 4.77
C PRO A 134 -25.51 4.32 6.31
N LEU A 135 -25.02 3.37 7.11
CA LEU A 135 -25.16 3.39 8.57
C LEU A 135 -24.51 4.62 9.22
N GLN A 136 -25.20 5.24 10.19
CA GLN A 136 -24.59 6.25 11.07
C GLN A 136 -24.03 5.57 12.33
N VAL A 137 -22.72 5.69 12.52
CA VAL A 137 -21.96 5.04 13.59
C VAL A 137 -21.25 6.10 14.41
N ASP A 138 -21.46 6.09 15.72
CA ASP A 138 -20.94 7.05 16.70
C ASP A 138 -20.58 6.36 18.03
N ASP A 139 -20.19 7.15 19.04
CA ASP A 139 -19.68 6.66 20.34
C ASP A 139 -20.56 5.62 21.04
N GLU A 140 -21.87 5.59 20.79
CA GLU A 140 -22.77 4.61 21.42
C GLU A 140 -22.43 3.15 21.03
N PHE A 141 -21.77 2.94 19.90
CA PHE A 141 -21.31 1.61 19.47
C PHE A 141 -20.12 1.09 20.28
N LEU A 142 -19.28 1.99 20.78
CA LEU A 142 -17.96 1.62 21.29
C LEU A 142 -17.97 0.77 22.57
N PRO A 143 -18.92 0.93 23.51
CA PRO A 143 -19.04 -0.01 24.64
C PRO A 143 -19.29 -1.46 24.20
N TYR A 144 -20.00 -1.67 23.09
CA TYR A 144 -20.23 -3.01 22.54
C TYR A 144 -19.00 -3.54 21.82
N VAL A 145 -18.29 -2.68 21.08
CA VAL A 145 -17.01 -3.03 20.44
C VAL A 145 -15.95 -3.38 21.48
N ALA A 146 -15.89 -2.65 22.60
CA ALA A 146 -14.96 -2.88 23.69
C ALA A 146 -15.15 -4.23 24.42
N ARG A 147 -16.29 -4.91 24.24
CA ARG A 147 -16.53 -6.27 24.74
C ARG A 147 -15.86 -7.34 23.89
N LEU A 148 -15.53 -7.03 22.63
CA LEU A 148 -14.92 -7.97 21.69
C LEU A 148 -13.41 -8.07 21.96
N THR A 149 -13.02 -8.71 23.06
CA THR A 149 -11.60 -8.79 23.49
C THR A 149 -10.70 -9.49 22.47
N GLY A 150 -11.27 -10.35 21.62
CA GLY A 150 -10.57 -11.00 20.51
C GLY A 150 -10.35 -10.10 19.28
N LEU A 151 -10.83 -8.84 19.30
CA LEU A 151 -10.71 -7.92 18.17
C LEU A 151 -9.24 -7.55 17.92
N LYS A 152 -8.76 -7.86 16.71
CA LYS A 152 -7.40 -7.58 16.23
C LYS A 152 -7.35 -6.37 15.31
N GLY A 153 -8.43 -6.12 14.56
CA GLY A 153 -8.53 -5.00 13.62
C GLY A 153 -9.87 -4.28 13.70
N PHE A 154 -9.83 -2.95 13.60
CA PHE A 154 -11.03 -2.12 13.59
C PHE A 154 -10.95 -1.05 12.50
N CYS A 155 -11.88 -1.08 11.55
CA CYS A 155 -11.86 -0.21 10.37
C CYS A 155 -13.12 0.63 10.22
N PRO A 156 -13.46 1.52 11.17
CA PRO A 156 -14.71 2.27 11.15
C PRO A 156 -14.67 3.46 10.16
N VAL A 157 -14.42 3.24 8.87
CA VAL A 157 -14.14 4.28 7.85
C VAL A 157 -15.26 5.32 7.74
N ILE A 158 -16.48 4.91 8.02
CA ILE A 158 -17.69 5.74 7.91
C ILE A 158 -18.14 6.36 9.24
N ALA A 159 -17.52 5.95 10.35
CA ALA A 159 -17.97 6.34 11.68
C ALA A 159 -17.48 7.73 12.09
N ARG A 160 -18.11 8.28 13.12
CA ARG A 160 -17.68 9.52 13.76
C ARG A 160 -17.62 9.30 15.26
N PHE A 161 -16.43 8.98 15.75
CA PHE A 161 -16.18 8.81 17.17
C PHE A 161 -15.50 10.04 17.74
N SER A 162 -15.85 10.43 18.96
CA SER A 162 -15.14 11.46 19.69
C SER A 162 -13.80 10.92 20.23
N ALA A 163 -12.94 11.83 20.69
CA ALA A 163 -11.72 11.45 21.41
C ALA A 163 -12.02 10.54 22.61
N LYS A 164 -13.10 10.84 23.37
CA LYS A 164 -13.51 10.03 24.52
C LYS A 164 -14.02 8.66 24.10
N GLY A 165 -14.72 8.60 22.96
CA GLY A 165 -15.12 7.34 22.34
C GLY A 165 -13.92 6.43 22.12
N TRP A 166 -12.89 6.89 21.42
CA TRP A 166 -11.69 6.09 21.14
C TRP A 166 -11.01 5.55 22.40
N VAL A 167 -10.97 6.32 23.49
CA VAL A 167 -10.39 5.89 24.77
C VAL A 167 -11.09 4.66 25.34
N THR A 168 -12.38 4.44 25.05
CA THR A 168 -13.09 3.24 25.55
C THR A 168 -12.51 1.94 25.00
N LEU A 169 -11.82 1.98 23.85
CA LEU A 169 -11.20 0.81 23.22
C LEU A 169 -9.83 0.46 23.82
N GLN A 170 -9.30 1.25 24.77
CA GLN A 170 -7.99 0.99 25.39
C GLN A 170 -7.91 -0.33 26.16
N THR A 171 -9.07 -0.94 26.45
CA THR A 171 -9.18 -2.26 27.10
C THR A 171 -8.89 -3.41 26.15
N LEU A 172 -8.92 -3.19 24.84
CA LEU A 172 -8.70 -4.23 23.83
C LEU A 172 -7.20 -4.53 23.67
N SER A 173 -6.71 -5.53 24.41
CA SER A 173 -5.30 -5.93 24.45
C SER A 173 -4.75 -6.47 23.13
N HIS A 174 -5.63 -6.92 22.22
CA HIS A 174 -5.25 -7.52 20.94
C HIS A 174 -5.45 -6.59 19.73
N LEU A 175 -5.99 -5.38 19.94
CA LEU A 175 -6.25 -4.43 18.85
C LEU A 175 -4.94 -3.86 18.31
N GLY A 176 -4.44 -4.45 17.23
CA GLY A 176 -3.16 -4.07 16.60
C GLY A 176 -3.32 -3.18 15.37
N HIS A 177 -4.48 -3.24 14.70
CA HIS A 177 -4.72 -2.59 13.43
C HIS A 177 -5.91 -1.63 13.47
N ILE A 178 -5.73 -0.40 12.97
CA ILE A 178 -6.81 0.58 12.85
C ILE A 178 -6.78 1.27 11.47
N CYS A 179 -7.90 1.27 10.76
CA CYS A 179 -8.18 2.26 9.69
C CYS A 179 -9.11 3.32 10.25
N THR A 180 -8.71 4.59 10.18
CA THR A 180 -9.49 5.69 10.77
C THR A 180 -10.55 6.23 9.81
N PRO A 181 -11.66 6.80 10.31
CA PRO A 181 -12.66 7.46 9.48
C PRO A 181 -12.12 8.70 8.76
N TYR A 182 -12.80 9.07 7.67
CA TYR A 182 -12.54 10.33 6.98
C TYR A 182 -12.80 11.54 7.89
N GLY A 183 -11.88 12.50 7.87
CA GLY A 183 -12.05 13.78 8.56
C GLY A 183 -11.67 13.77 10.04
N LEU A 184 -10.86 12.80 10.47
CA LEU A 184 -10.22 12.77 11.79
C LEU A 184 -9.44 14.08 12.07
N THR A 185 -9.63 14.64 13.26
CA THR A 185 -8.92 15.82 13.77
C THR A 185 -7.91 15.43 14.87
N ASP A 186 -7.05 16.37 15.27
CA ASP A 186 -6.05 16.14 16.32
C ASP A 186 -6.68 15.72 17.65
N ALA A 187 -7.92 16.15 17.92
CA ALA A 187 -8.66 15.77 19.12
C ALA A 187 -8.97 14.27 19.13
N GLU A 188 -9.56 13.74 18.05
CA GLU A 188 -9.82 12.30 17.95
C GLU A 188 -8.52 11.49 17.95
N MET A 189 -7.48 11.98 17.26
CA MET A 189 -6.17 11.31 17.22
C MET A 189 -5.53 11.21 18.61
N SER A 190 -5.73 12.20 19.48
CA SER A 190 -5.31 12.14 20.89
C SER A 190 -5.98 10.99 21.66
N GLY A 191 -7.26 10.72 21.38
CA GLY A 191 -7.98 9.56 21.91
C GLY A 191 -7.41 8.24 21.39
N ILE A 192 -7.17 8.14 20.07
CA ILE A 192 -6.56 6.97 19.44
C ILE A 192 -5.15 6.70 19.99
N ALA A 193 -4.39 7.75 20.32
CA ALA A 193 -3.04 7.62 20.88
C ALA A 193 -2.99 6.93 22.26
N THR A 194 -4.14 6.66 22.89
CA THR A 194 -4.24 5.82 24.10
C THR A 194 -4.15 4.32 23.81
N LEU A 195 -4.39 3.90 22.56
CA LEU A 195 -4.41 2.51 22.13
C LEU A 195 -2.98 1.99 21.88
N GLN A 196 -2.24 1.77 22.96
CA GLN A 196 -0.81 1.41 22.91
C GLN A 196 -0.52 0.04 22.29
N THR A 197 -1.54 -0.77 22.04
CA THR A 197 -1.46 -2.06 21.34
C THR A 197 -1.31 -1.90 19.82
N VAL A 198 -1.68 -0.73 19.28
CA VAL A 198 -1.69 -0.48 17.84
C VAL A 198 -0.27 -0.51 17.29
N HIS A 199 -0.06 -1.39 16.31
CA HIS A 199 1.18 -1.52 15.56
C HIS A 199 1.02 -1.17 14.08
N GLU A 200 -0.20 -1.05 13.58
CA GLU A 200 -0.48 -0.73 12.18
C GLU A 200 -1.67 0.24 12.07
N MET A 201 -1.45 1.32 11.33
CA MET A 201 -2.43 2.38 11.21
C MET A 201 -2.49 2.95 9.79
N GLU A 202 -3.71 3.06 9.27
CA GLU A 202 -4.02 3.75 8.02
C GLU A 202 -4.95 4.94 8.30
N ILE A 203 -4.51 6.12 7.86
CA ILE A 203 -5.21 7.38 8.10
C ILE A 203 -5.36 8.16 6.81
N VAL A 204 -6.60 8.53 6.50
CA VAL A 204 -6.90 9.61 5.55
C VAL A 204 -6.96 10.93 6.33
N ALA A 205 -5.80 11.57 6.47
CA ALA A 205 -5.47 12.63 7.41
C ALA A 205 -5.85 14.05 6.93
N THR A 206 -7.01 14.22 6.30
CA THR A 206 -7.39 15.51 5.66
C THR A 206 -7.49 16.71 6.59
N LYS A 207 -7.59 16.48 7.91
CA LYS A 207 -7.75 17.53 8.93
C LYS A 207 -6.75 17.42 10.09
N LEU A 208 -5.78 16.51 10.02
CA LEU A 208 -4.75 16.40 11.03
C LEU A 208 -3.64 17.43 10.79
N THR A 209 -3.16 18.05 11.86
CA THR A 209 -2.01 18.95 11.85
C THR A 209 -0.78 18.26 12.44
N ASP A 210 0.29 19.02 12.66
CA ASP A 210 1.49 18.54 13.36
C ASP A 210 1.18 18.07 14.79
N ALA A 211 0.12 18.58 15.43
CA ALA A 211 -0.34 18.07 16.73
C ALA A 211 -0.88 16.63 16.63
N GLY A 212 -1.57 16.29 15.54
CA GLY A 212 -1.98 14.93 15.23
C GLY A 212 -0.79 14.00 15.01
N LEU A 213 0.25 14.45 14.29
CA LEU A 213 1.50 13.69 14.16
C LEU A 213 2.22 13.48 15.50
N ALA A 214 2.23 14.49 16.36
CA ALA A 214 2.77 14.37 17.72
C ALA A 214 1.97 13.35 18.56
N ALA A 215 0.65 13.27 18.37
CA ALA A 215 -0.18 12.24 19.00
C ALA A 215 0.17 10.84 18.47
N ILE A 216 0.33 10.67 17.15
CA ILE A 216 0.77 9.40 16.54
C ILE A 216 2.14 8.97 17.08
N ALA A 217 3.07 9.90 17.29
CA ALA A 217 4.39 9.62 17.85
C ALA A 217 4.37 9.03 19.28
N ARG A 218 3.23 9.07 19.98
CA ARG A 218 3.03 8.42 21.29
C ARG A 218 2.72 6.93 21.19
N LEU A 219 2.39 6.41 20.00
CA LEU A 219 2.13 4.99 19.78
C LEU A 219 3.46 4.24 19.64
N ARG A 220 4.11 3.92 20.76
CA ARG A 220 5.48 3.35 20.76
C ARG A 220 5.58 1.95 20.15
N ASN A 221 4.45 1.27 19.94
CA ASN A 221 4.37 -0.02 19.26
C ASN A 221 4.10 0.08 17.75
N LEU A 222 3.93 1.29 17.19
CA LEU A 222 3.66 1.50 15.79
C LEU A 222 4.81 1.00 14.90
N GLN A 223 4.48 0.12 13.96
CA GLN A 223 5.39 -0.50 13.00
C GLN A 223 5.08 -0.09 11.55
N VAL A 224 3.81 0.11 11.24
CA VAL A 224 3.33 0.48 9.91
C VAL A 224 2.43 1.70 10.03
N LEU A 225 2.74 2.76 9.28
CA LEU A 225 1.97 3.98 9.24
C LEU A 225 1.75 4.41 7.79
N HIS A 226 0.48 4.49 7.41
CA HIS A 226 0.05 5.03 6.12
C HIS A 226 -0.71 6.33 6.34
N LEU A 227 -0.16 7.44 5.84
CA LEU A 227 -0.78 8.76 5.89
C LEU A 227 -1.08 9.26 4.48
N GLU A 228 -2.37 9.38 4.18
CA GLU A 228 -2.88 10.02 2.99
C GLU A 228 -3.49 11.38 3.33
N GLY A 229 -3.42 12.35 2.41
CA GLY A 229 -4.14 13.62 2.56
C GLY A 229 -3.58 14.54 3.64
N THR A 230 -2.26 14.58 3.85
CA THR A 230 -1.61 15.33 4.93
C THR A 230 -1.46 16.84 4.66
N THR A 231 -2.42 17.46 3.96
CA THR A 231 -2.28 18.84 3.45
C THR A 231 -2.11 19.92 4.51
N MET A 232 -2.43 19.61 5.77
CA MET A 232 -2.36 20.51 6.93
C MET A 232 -1.10 20.29 7.80
N MET A 233 -0.26 19.31 7.45
CA MET A 233 0.97 18.98 8.18
C MET A 233 2.17 19.71 7.56
N THR A 234 3.21 19.93 8.37
CA THR A 234 4.47 20.54 7.95
C THR A 234 5.66 19.63 8.25
N ASP A 235 6.85 20.06 7.84
CA ASP A 235 8.11 19.35 8.12
C ASP A 235 8.36 19.15 9.62
N GLU A 236 7.86 20.04 10.47
CA GLU A 236 8.06 19.96 11.92
C GLU A 236 7.33 18.76 12.53
N GLY A 237 6.16 18.38 11.99
CA GLY A 237 5.42 17.22 12.45
C GLY A 237 6.16 15.88 12.23
N LEU A 238 7.08 15.81 11.26
CA LEU A 238 7.85 14.59 10.99
C LEU A 238 8.91 14.28 12.05
N LYS A 239 9.31 15.26 12.87
CA LYS A 239 10.28 15.05 13.97
C LYS A 239 9.82 13.97 14.94
N GLY A 240 8.55 13.98 15.32
CA GLY A 240 7.99 13.00 16.25
C GLY A 240 8.04 11.59 15.68
N LEU A 241 7.68 11.42 14.41
CA LEU A 241 7.67 10.13 13.73
C LEU A 241 9.06 9.49 13.65
N ALA A 242 10.11 10.30 13.46
CA ALA A 242 11.49 9.82 13.46
C ALA A 242 11.93 9.19 14.80
N THR A 243 11.24 9.49 15.90
CA THR A 243 11.55 8.93 17.23
C THR A 243 10.84 7.60 17.52
N LEU A 244 10.00 7.09 16.61
CA LEU A 244 9.26 5.86 16.83
C LEU A 244 10.20 4.65 16.77
N PRO A 245 10.36 3.89 17.87
CA PRO A 245 11.42 2.88 17.97
C PRO A 245 11.16 1.63 17.11
N LYS A 246 9.90 1.41 16.71
CA LYS A 246 9.48 0.21 15.97
C LYS A 246 8.95 0.52 14.57
N LEU A 247 8.92 1.78 14.14
CA LEU A 247 8.37 2.16 12.84
C LEU A 247 9.26 1.63 11.72
N ARG A 248 8.73 0.69 10.95
CA ARG A 248 9.42 -0.01 9.85
C ARG A 248 8.90 0.41 8.49
N HIS A 249 7.60 0.67 8.37
CA HIS A 249 6.94 0.99 7.10
C HIS A 249 6.24 2.33 7.21
N LEU A 250 6.58 3.24 6.30
CA LEU A 250 6.06 4.58 6.30
C LEU A 250 5.63 4.99 4.89
N ARG A 251 4.33 5.23 4.72
CA ARG A 251 3.79 5.89 3.53
C ARG A 251 3.36 7.31 3.90
N LEU A 252 3.90 8.28 3.19
CA LEU A 252 3.60 9.69 3.37
C LEU A 252 3.17 10.31 2.05
N SER A 253 2.08 11.07 2.07
CA SER A 253 1.63 11.88 0.94
C SER A 253 1.26 13.29 1.39
N GLY A 254 2.02 14.29 0.97
CA GLY A 254 1.68 15.69 1.25
C GLY A 254 2.81 16.70 1.05
N PRO A 255 2.70 17.90 1.66
CA PRO A 255 3.51 19.07 1.31
C PRO A 255 4.89 19.10 1.97
N PHE A 256 5.43 17.94 2.35
CA PHE A 256 6.74 17.81 3.01
C PHE A 256 7.88 18.14 2.04
N THR A 257 8.93 18.78 2.57
CA THR A 257 10.14 19.16 1.83
C THR A 257 11.34 18.29 2.23
N ASP A 258 12.48 18.52 1.59
CA ASP A 258 13.75 17.87 1.93
C ASP A 258 14.11 18.00 3.42
N ARG A 259 13.79 19.15 4.05
CA ARG A 259 14.03 19.39 5.47
C ARG A 259 13.25 18.42 6.36
N GLY A 260 11.96 18.23 6.09
CA GLY A 260 11.12 17.34 6.88
C GLY A 260 11.53 15.87 6.70
N LEU A 261 11.80 15.48 5.47
CA LEU A 261 12.22 14.12 5.13
C LEU A 261 13.62 13.79 5.68
N ALA A 262 14.50 14.79 5.84
CA ALA A 262 15.79 14.60 6.50
C ALA A 262 15.66 14.15 7.96
N TYR A 263 14.59 14.52 8.69
CA TYR A 263 14.37 14.00 10.05
C TYR A 263 14.20 12.47 10.06
N LEU A 264 13.53 11.92 9.04
CA LEU A 264 13.29 10.48 8.92
C LEU A 264 14.58 9.67 8.70
N SER A 265 15.67 10.31 8.27
CA SER A 265 16.98 9.65 8.14
C SER A 265 17.56 9.16 9.48
N THR A 266 17.01 9.64 10.60
CA THR A 266 17.42 9.25 11.96
C THR A 266 16.55 8.17 12.57
N ALA A 267 15.49 7.73 11.87
CA ALA A 267 14.56 6.75 12.41
C ALA A 267 15.23 5.38 12.56
N PRO A 268 15.20 4.76 13.75
CA PRO A 268 16.09 3.64 14.09
C PRO A 268 15.71 2.32 13.43
N ALA A 269 14.48 2.19 12.93
CA ALA A 269 13.91 0.92 12.48
C ALA A 269 13.31 0.95 11.07
N LEU A 270 13.44 2.06 10.32
CA LEU A 270 12.81 2.20 9.00
C LEU A 270 13.37 1.19 8.01
N LYS A 271 12.47 0.44 7.37
CA LYS A 271 12.75 -0.60 6.37
C LYS A 271 12.11 -0.31 5.02
N ALA A 272 10.96 0.36 5.01
CA ALA A 272 10.25 0.66 3.78
C ALA A 272 9.65 2.07 3.82
N MET A 273 9.84 2.81 2.72
CA MET A 273 9.32 4.16 2.57
C MET A 273 8.62 4.34 1.22
N TRP A 274 7.46 4.98 1.26
CA TRP A 274 6.73 5.45 0.09
C TRP A 274 6.43 6.94 0.25
N LEU A 275 6.98 7.78 -0.64
CA LEU A 275 6.93 9.24 -0.49
C LEU A 275 6.27 9.92 -1.70
N GLU A 276 5.03 10.35 -1.53
CA GLU A 276 4.31 11.21 -2.47
C GLU A 276 4.40 12.67 -2.01
N THR A 277 5.58 13.26 -2.18
CA THR A 277 5.91 14.59 -1.64
C THR A 277 6.39 15.50 -2.76
N PRO A 278 5.51 16.23 -3.47
CA PRO A 278 5.86 16.96 -4.69
C PRO A 278 6.91 18.06 -4.53
N ARG A 279 7.32 18.36 -3.29
CA ARG A 279 8.36 19.34 -2.95
C ARG A 279 9.71 18.72 -2.60
N ALA A 280 9.81 17.39 -2.61
CA ALA A 280 11.08 16.69 -2.40
C ALA A 280 11.95 16.77 -3.66
N THR A 281 13.23 17.06 -3.46
CA THR A 281 14.25 17.22 -4.50
C THR A 281 15.35 16.14 -4.35
N GLU A 282 16.46 16.33 -5.05
CA GLU A 282 17.65 15.48 -4.93
C GLU A 282 18.23 15.43 -3.50
N GLU A 283 18.03 16.48 -2.70
CA GLU A 283 18.47 16.54 -1.30
C GLU A 283 17.77 15.49 -0.42
N THR A 284 16.52 15.14 -0.75
CA THR A 284 15.80 14.03 -0.11
C THR A 284 16.56 12.72 -0.32
N LEU A 285 16.94 12.37 -1.55
CA LEU A 285 17.68 11.11 -1.79
C LEU A 285 19.03 11.11 -1.09
N GLN A 286 19.73 12.24 -1.07
CA GLN A 286 20.98 12.37 -0.33
C GLN A 286 20.79 12.13 1.18
N SER A 287 19.70 12.65 1.76
CA SER A 287 19.39 12.48 3.19
C SER A 287 18.97 11.03 3.51
N LEU A 288 18.09 10.44 2.69
CA LEU A 288 17.61 9.07 2.86
C LEU A 288 18.68 8.02 2.61
N ALA A 289 19.72 8.34 1.82
CA ALA A 289 20.87 7.47 1.61
C ALA A 289 21.64 7.14 2.90
N ARG A 290 21.41 7.90 3.98
CA ARG A 290 21.96 7.61 5.32
C ARG A 290 21.25 6.46 6.03
N ILE A 291 20.07 6.04 5.56
CA ILE A 291 19.31 4.93 6.13
C ILE A 291 19.80 3.62 5.50
N GLU A 292 20.96 3.12 5.95
CA GLU A 292 21.58 1.90 5.41
C GLU A 292 20.70 0.64 5.56
N SER A 293 19.79 0.66 6.54
CA SER A 293 18.89 -0.45 6.82
C SER A 293 17.66 -0.52 5.91
N LEU A 294 17.45 0.48 5.05
CA LEU A 294 16.27 0.59 4.20
C LEU A 294 16.30 -0.48 3.09
N GLU A 295 15.24 -1.26 3.03
CA GLU A 295 15.08 -2.37 2.08
C GLU A 295 14.18 -1.98 0.91
N ARG A 296 13.29 -0.99 1.09
CA ARG A 296 12.31 -0.59 0.08
C ARG A 296 12.17 0.92 0.04
N LEU A 297 12.34 1.51 -1.15
CA LEU A 297 12.16 2.94 -1.36
C LEU A 297 11.34 3.18 -2.62
N THR A 298 10.19 3.82 -2.47
CA THR A 298 9.39 4.30 -3.59
C THR A 298 9.19 5.81 -3.47
N VAL A 299 9.67 6.54 -4.47
CA VAL A 299 9.52 8.00 -4.63
C VAL A 299 8.85 8.26 -5.98
N PRO A 300 7.54 8.00 -6.08
CA PRO A 300 6.84 8.07 -7.34
C PRO A 300 6.61 9.55 -7.71
N TRP A 301 6.83 9.87 -8.98
CA TRP A 301 6.42 11.15 -9.57
C TRP A 301 7.04 12.41 -8.95
N LEU A 302 8.33 12.39 -8.63
CA LEU A 302 9.07 13.59 -8.24
C LEU A 302 9.90 14.11 -9.41
N ASP A 303 9.31 15.00 -10.19
CA ASP A 303 9.99 15.62 -11.34
C ASP A 303 11.24 16.45 -10.93
N LEU A 304 11.41 16.70 -9.63
CA LEU A 304 12.55 17.40 -9.04
C LEU A 304 13.72 16.48 -8.66
N ILE A 305 13.52 15.15 -8.68
CA ILE A 305 14.60 14.18 -8.56
C ILE A 305 15.11 13.92 -9.99
N THR A 306 16.40 14.10 -10.24
CA THR A 306 17.00 13.76 -11.54
C THR A 306 17.93 12.55 -11.43
N HIS A 307 18.32 12.00 -12.57
CA HIS A 307 19.28 10.88 -12.65
C HIS A 307 20.59 11.11 -11.90
N ARG A 308 21.00 12.37 -11.71
CA ARG A 308 22.25 12.73 -11.02
C ARG A 308 22.23 12.28 -9.56
N SER A 309 21.07 12.35 -8.92
CA SER A 309 20.88 11.94 -7.52
C SER A 309 20.84 10.43 -7.30
N LEU A 310 20.68 9.61 -8.35
CA LEU A 310 20.67 8.14 -8.23
C LEU A 310 22.02 7.59 -7.73
N VAL A 311 23.11 8.35 -7.87
CA VAL A 311 24.42 7.98 -7.33
C VAL A 311 24.42 7.88 -5.80
N PHE A 312 23.53 8.60 -5.10
CA PHE A 312 23.45 8.53 -3.64
C PHE A 312 22.90 7.19 -3.16
N LEU A 313 22.07 6.52 -3.96
CA LEU A 313 21.48 5.22 -3.59
C LEU A 313 22.53 4.13 -3.43
N ARG A 314 23.74 4.30 -3.97
CA ARG A 314 24.87 3.37 -3.77
C ARG A 314 25.22 3.13 -2.30
N ALA A 315 24.88 4.09 -1.42
CA ALA A 315 25.06 3.97 0.03
C ALA A 315 23.95 3.14 0.72
N MET A 316 23.02 2.55 -0.03
CA MET A 316 21.87 1.80 0.49
C MET A 316 21.92 0.32 0.04
N PRO A 317 22.93 -0.47 0.49
CA PRO A 317 23.15 -1.83 -0.01
C PRO A 317 22.07 -2.83 0.39
N ALA A 318 21.21 -2.50 1.36
CA ALA A 318 20.10 -3.33 1.79
C ALA A 318 18.87 -3.24 0.87
N LEU A 319 18.84 -2.31 -0.10
CA LEU A 319 17.69 -2.14 -0.99
C LEU A 319 17.40 -3.40 -1.81
N LYS A 320 16.15 -3.86 -1.69
CA LYS A 320 15.53 -4.96 -2.44
C LYS A 320 14.49 -4.44 -3.43
N ALA A 321 13.78 -3.35 -3.12
CA ALA A 321 12.82 -2.75 -4.05
C ALA A 321 13.05 -1.24 -4.19
N LEU A 322 13.09 -0.77 -5.44
CA LEU A 322 13.30 0.63 -5.77
C LEU A 322 12.29 1.07 -6.82
N GLY A 323 11.44 2.04 -6.46
CA GLY A 323 10.60 2.78 -7.38
C GLY A 323 11.06 4.22 -7.45
N VAL A 324 11.62 4.66 -8.58
CA VAL A 324 12.10 6.05 -8.74
C VAL A 324 11.51 6.72 -9.97
N GLY A 325 10.87 7.86 -9.74
CA GLY A 325 10.31 8.71 -10.78
C GLY A 325 11.17 9.93 -11.07
N ALA A 326 12.40 9.75 -11.54
CA ALA A 326 13.26 10.89 -11.84
C ALA A 326 12.96 11.47 -13.25
N ALA A 327 12.77 12.79 -13.32
CA ALA A 327 12.63 13.47 -14.61
C ALA A 327 13.95 13.35 -15.38
N ALA A 328 13.86 12.87 -16.62
CA ALA A 328 15.00 12.63 -17.50
C ALA A 328 16.04 11.66 -16.91
N ASN A 329 15.72 10.36 -16.90
CA ASN A 329 16.69 9.29 -16.70
C ASN A 329 17.31 8.84 -18.04
N PRO A 330 18.54 9.28 -18.39
CA PRO A 330 19.33 8.65 -19.43
C PRO A 330 19.99 7.36 -18.92
N ASP A 331 20.56 6.57 -19.83
CA ASP A 331 21.25 5.31 -19.53
C ASP A 331 22.30 5.43 -18.42
N GLY A 332 23.02 6.56 -18.35
CA GLY A 332 24.04 6.81 -17.32
C GLY A 332 23.49 6.89 -15.89
N GLY A 333 22.25 7.31 -15.70
CA GLY A 333 21.59 7.29 -14.39
C GLY A 333 21.39 5.88 -13.87
N ILE A 334 20.95 4.98 -14.76
CA ILE A 334 20.68 3.59 -14.44
C ILE A 334 21.96 2.81 -14.15
N ALA A 335 23.06 3.15 -14.82
CA ALA A 335 24.37 2.55 -14.54
C ALA A 335 24.77 2.69 -13.05
N SER A 336 24.33 3.74 -12.36
CA SER A 336 24.58 3.91 -10.92
C SER A 336 23.81 2.92 -10.04
N LEU A 337 22.67 2.43 -10.50
CA LEU A 337 21.83 1.46 -9.79
C LEU A 337 22.39 0.03 -9.87
N ALA A 338 23.26 -0.27 -10.85
CA ALA A 338 23.84 -1.60 -11.03
C ALA A 338 24.69 -2.07 -9.82
N SER A 339 25.13 -1.14 -8.97
CA SER A 339 25.81 -1.45 -7.71
C SER A 339 24.89 -2.04 -6.62
N LEU A 340 23.56 -1.87 -6.76
CA LEU A 340 22.56 -2.39 -5.83
C LEU A 340 22.32 -3.88 -6.07
N THR A 341 23.32 -4.70 -5.76
CA THR A 341 23.32 -6.15 -6.05
C THR A 341 22.24 -6.95 -5.30
N ASN A 342 21.64 -6.36 -4.27
CA ASN A 342 20.51 -6.93 -3.54
C ASN A 342 19.15 -6.58 -4.14
N LEU A 343 19.09 -5.73 -5.17
CA LEU A 343 17.83 -5.28 -5.74
C LEU A 343 17.13 -6.41 -6.50
N GLU A 344 15.87 -6.61 -6.15
CA GLU A 344 14.97 -7.63 -6.67
C GLU A 344 13.89 -7.02 -7.56
N VAL A 345 13.42 -5.81 -7.20
CA VAL A 345 12.35 -5.10 -7.91
C VAL A 345 12.82 -3.69 -8.27
N LEU A 346 12.71 -3.35 -9.55
CA LEU A 346 13.05 -2.02 -10.06
C LEU A 346 11.91 -1.47 -10.91
N ALA A 347 11.34 -0.34 -10.48
CA ALA A 347 10.36 0.43 -11.24
C ALA A 347 10.92 1.82 -11.57
N LEU A 348 10.93 2.16 -12.86
CA LEU A 348 11.45 3.40 -13.39
C LEU A 348 10.36 4.13 -14.17
N LYS A 349 10.08 5.38 -13.80
CA LYS A 349 9.27 6.27 -14.67
C LYS A 349 9.92 6.43 -16.06
N GLY A 350 11.25 6.28 -16.14
CA GLY A 350 12.03 6.32 -17.37
C GLY A 350 11.98 7.68 -18.06
N SER A 351 12.46 7.74 -19.30
CA SER A 351 12.37 8.93 -20.15
C SER A 351 12.63 8.58 -21.62
N PRO A 352 12.36 9.47 -22.58
CA PRO A 352 12.76 9.26 -23.98
C PRO A 352 14.28 9.14 -24.19
N ALA A 353 15.10 9.49 -23.19
CA ALA A 353 16.55 9.32 -23.25
C ALA A 353 17.03 7.95 -22.74
N LEU A 354 16.12 7.12 -22.23
CA LEU A 354 16.42 5.74 -21.83
C LEU A 354 16.36 4.84 -23.06
N THR A 355 17.50 4.25 -23.42
CA THR A 355 17.69 3.38 -24.59
C THR A 355 18.11 1.97 -24.17
N ASP A 356 18.42 1.13 -25.14
CA ASP A 356 18.90 -0.23 -24.92
C ASP A 356 20.16 -0.29 -24.05
N ASN A 357 21.03 0.73 -24.14
CA ASN A 357 22.24 0.81 -23.32
C ASN A 357 21.94 0.89 -21.83
N GLY A 358 20.79 1.45 -21.43
CA GLY A 358 20.36 1.52 -20.04
C GLY A 358 19.99 0.15 -19.45
N LEU A 359 19.64 -0.83 -20.29
CA LEU A 359 19.33 -2.19 -19.86
C LEU A 359 20.57 -3.05 -19.63
N VAL A 360 21.69 -2.76 -20.32
CA VAL A 360 22.91 -3.56 -20.24
C VAL A 360 23.46 -3.70 -18.79
N PRO A 361 23.49 -2.66 -17.95
CA PRO A 361 23.88 -2.80 -16.55
C PRO A 361 22.85 -3.57 -15.72
N LEU A 362 21.56 -3.36 -15.98
CA LEU A 362 20.47 -4.04 -15.27
C LEU A 362 20.47 -5.54 -15.55
N ALA A 363 20.83 -5.93 -16.78
CA ALA A 363 20.97 -7.31 -17.24
C ALA A 363 21.97 -8.13 -16.40
N LYS A 364 22.85 -7.46 -15.64
CA LYS A 364 23.89 -8.08 -14.81
C LYS A 364 23.53 -8.15 -13.32
N MET A 365 22.36 -7.67 -12.93
CA MET A 365 21.95 -7.62 -11.52
C MET A 365 21.51 -9.01 -11.05
N PRO A 366 22.19 -9.62 -10.06
CA PRO A 366 22.07 -11.06 -9.79
C PRO A 366 20.76 -11.48 -9.13
N LYS A 367 20.00 -10.53 -8.56
CA LYS A 367 18.74 -10.78 -7.86
C LYS A 367 17.50 -10.18 -8.53
N LEU A 368 17.67 -9.46 -9.64
CA LEU A 368 16.57 -8.75 -10.28
C LEU A 368 15.52 -9.74 -10.80
N ARG A 369 14.32 -9.68 -10.24
CA ARG A 369 13.16 -10.53 -10.61
C ARG A 369 12.05 -9.76 -11.31
N ALA A 370 11.91 -8.47 -11.03
CA ALA A 370 10.88 -7.64 -11.63
C ALA A 370 11.45 -6.31 -12.12
N LEU A 371 11.21 -6.02 -13.40
CA LEU A 371 11.61 -4.76 -14.04
C LEU A 371 10.39 -4.09 -14.67
N GLU A 372 10.17 -2.83 -14.31
CA GLU A 372 9.15 -1.98 -14.90
C GLU A 372 9.73 -0.65 -15.38
N ILE A 373 9.40 -0.28 -16.62
CA ILE A 373 9.85 0.96 -17.26
C ILE A 373 8.64 1.63 -17.93
N TYR A 374 8.22 2.79 -17.43
CA TYR A 374 7.00 3.49 -17.89
C TYR A 374 7.20 4.38 -19.11
N HIS A 375 8.43 4.81 -19.40
CA HIS A 375 8.76 5.58 -20.61
C HIS A 375 10.19 5.25 -21.06
N SER A 376 10.35 4.89 -22.33
CA SER A 376 11.66 4.58 -22.90
C SER A 376 11.66 4.67 -24.42
N ARG A 377 12.85 4.53 -25.00
CA ARG A 377 13.11 4.21 -26.42
C ARG A 377 13.76 2.84 -26.55
N ILE A 378 13.41 1.90 -25.66
CA ILE A 378 13.94 0.53 -25.73
C ILE A 378 13.40 -0.16 -26.98
N THR A 379 14.28 -0.80 -27.73
CA THR A 379 13.98 -1.56 -28.94
C THR A 379 13.96 -3.06 -28.65
N GLU A 380 13.78 -3.86 -29.70
CA GLU A 380 13.89 -5.31 -29.61
C GLU A 380 15.30 -5.78 -29.20
N GLU A 381 16.35 -5.02 -29.53
CA GLU A 381 17.74 -5.33 -29.14
C GLU A 381 17.93 -5.16 -27.62
N GLY A 382 17.43 -4.07 -27.06
CA GLY A 382 17.42 -3.87 -25.60
C GLY A 382 16.58 -4.91 -24.89
N LEU A 383 15.41 -5.25 -25.42
CA LEU A 383 14.59 -6.33 -24.85
C LEU A 383 15.35 -7.67 -24.86
N ALA A 384 16.06 -8.00 -25.94
CA ALA A 384 16.87 -9.21 -26.03
C ALA A 384 18.02 -9.23 -25.01
N SER A 385 18.58 -8.08 -24.66
CA SER A 385 19.63 -7.98 -23.64
C SER A 385 19.18 -8.47 -22.25
N LEU A 386 17.87 -8.39 -21.94
CA LEU A 386 17.30 -8.88 -20.68
C LEU A 386 17.34 -10.41 -20.56
N ALA A 387 17.59 -11.14 -21.65
CA ALA A 387 17.82 -12.59 -21.58
C ALA A 387 19.01 -12.96 -20.67
N ALA A 388 19.93 -12.02 -20.38
CA ALA A 388 21.02 -12.23 -19.43
C ALA A 388 20.60 -12.10 -17.94
N CYS A 389 19.33 -11.79 -17.64
CA CYS A 389 18.76 -11.81 -16.29
C CYS A 389 17.99 -13.12 -16.01
N PRO A 390 18.64 -14.23 -15.60
CA PRO A 390 17.99 -15.53 -15.50
C PRO A 390 16.92 -15.65 -14.40
N ARG A 391 16.87 -14.69 -13.47
CA ARG A 391 15.90 -14.64 -12.36
C ARG A 391 14.67 -13.78 -12.66
N LEU A 392 14.58 -13.22 -13.87
CA LEU A 392 13.50 -12.31 -14.22
C LEU A 392 12.18 -13.07 -14.37
N GLU A 393 11.20 -12.69 -13.56
CA GLU A 393 9.85 -13.28 -13.47
C GLU A 393 8.79 -12.34 -14.07
N SER A 394 9.05 -11.02 -14.05
CA SER A 394 8.13 -10.01 -14.58
C SER A 394 8.87 -8.90 -15.31
N VAL A 395 8.43 -8.61 -16.54
CA VAL A 395 8.92 -7.48 -17.33
C VAL A 395 7.76 -6.64 -17.83
N GLN A 396 7.85 -5.34 -17.57
CA GLN A 396 6.97 -4.35 -18.17
C GLN A 396 7.76 -3.22 -18.78
N ILE A 397 7.55 -2.99 -20.07
CA ILE A 397 8.23 -1.90 -20.77
C ILE A 397 7.21 -1.16 -21.61
N ARG A 398 7.09 0.13 -21.32
CA ARG A 398 6.45 1.09 -22.19
C ARG A 398 7.52 1.77 -23.02
N SER A 399 7.51 1.51 -24.33
CA SER A 399 8.48 2.06 -25.26
C SER A 399 7.78 2.88 -26.32
N SER A 400 8.40 4.02 -26.70
CA SER A 400 7.98 4.76 -27.89
C SER A 400 8.37 4.07 -29.19
N VAL A 401 9.24 3.05 -29.13
CA VAL A 401 9.59 2.22 -30.27
C VAL A 401 8.69 0.97 -30.24
N PRO A 402 8.00 0.63 -31.35
CA PRO A 402 7.22 -0.60 -31.42
C PRO A 402 8.11 -1.83 -31.23
N ILE A 403 7.64 -2.79 -30.44
CA ILE A 403 8.28 -4.09 -30.19
C ILE A 403 7.29 -5.16 -30.63
N SER A 404 7.73 -6.09 -31.47
CA SER A 404 6.86 -7.15 -32.00
C SER A 404 6.58 -8.25 -30.97
N ASP A 405 5.44 -8.93 -31.14
CA ASP A 405 5.12 -10.15 -30.38
C ASP A 405 6.18 -11.25 -30.57
N GLN A 406 6.85 -11.25 -31.72
CA GLN A 406 7.94 -12.19 -32.01
C GLN A 406 9.16 -11.93 -31.12
N ALA A 407 9.51 -10.67 -30.86
CA ALA A 407 10.56 -10.32 -29.92
C ALA A 407 10.19 -10.69 -28.48
N VAL A 408 8.93 -10.47 -28.08
CA VAL A 408 8.41 -10.92 -26.77
C VAL A 408 8.48 -12.43 -26.63
N ALA A 409 8.11 -13.19 -27.67
CA ALA A 409 8.18 -14.64 -27.67
C ALA A 409 9.64 -15.14 -27.54
N ARG A 410 10.59 -14.49 -28.20
CA ARG A 410 12.04 -14.81 -28.04
C ARG A 410 12.50 -14.58 -26.61
N LEU A 411 12.09 -13.49 -25.97
CA LEU A 411 12.43 -13.24 -24.56
C LEU A 411 11.85 -14.33 -23.64
N ARG A 412 10.58 -14.71 -23.82
CA ARG A 412 9.95 -15.79 -23.05
C ARG A 412 10.65 -17.14 -23.23
N MET A 413 11.11 -17.44 -24.44
CA MET A 413 11.89 -18.67 -24.68
C MET A 413 13.26 -18.63 -24.00
N ALA A 414 13.90 -17.46 -23.92
CA ALA A 414 15.19 -17.30 -23.25
C ALA A 414 15.09 -17.32 -21.72
N LEU A 415 13.93 -16.95 -21.16
CA LEU A 415 13.69 -16.82 -19.72
C LEU A 415 12.55 -17.74 -19.27
N PRO A 416 12.81 -19.01 -18.90
CA PRO A 416 11.77 -19.99 -18.59
C PRO A 416 10.95 -19.65 -17.33
N ASN A 417 11.48 -18.83 -16.43
CA ASN A 417 10.79 -18.39 -15.22
C ASN A 417 9.94 -17.12 -15.43
N LEU A 418 9.91 -16.56 -16.66
CA LEU A 418 9.22 -15.32 -16.96
C LEU A 418 7.70 -15.53 -17.04
N GLN A 419 7.01 -15.13 -15.97
CA GLN A 419 5.57 -15.28 -15.83
C GLN A 419 4.84 -14.16 -16.57
N THR A 420 5.23 -12.92 -16.29
CA THR A 420 4.51 -11.73 -16.77
C THR A 420 5.36 -10.93 -17.74
N VAL A 421 4.82 -10.65 -18.93
CA VAL A 421 5.44 -9.74 -19.91
C VAL A 421 4.39 -8.80 -20.46
N GLY A 422 4.55 -7.51 -20.19
CA GLY A 422 3.70 -6.44 -20.71
C GLY A 422 4.52 -5.43 -21.49
N ILE A 423 4.38 -5.43 -22.81
CA ILE A 423 4.99 -4.41 -23.67
C ILE A 423 3.90 -3.49 -24.19
N TYR A 424 4.05 -2.18 -23.97
CA TYR A 424 3.01 -1.22 -24.29
C TYR A 424 3.55 -0.06 -25.15
N PRO A 425 2.75 0.45 -26.09
CA PRO A 425 3.05 1.72 -26.75
C PRO A 425 3.04 2.90 -25.75
N PRO A 426 3.62 4.05 -26.11
CA PRO A 426 3.62 5.21 -25.22
C PRO A 426 2.19 5.72 -25.04
N GLU A 427 1.87 6.25 -23.85
CA GLU A 427 0.59 6.93 -23.64
C GLU A 427 0.49 8.14 -24.59
N PRO A 428 -0.65 8.34 -25.28
CA PRO A 428 -0.81 9.51 -26.14
C PRO A 428 -0.72 10.80 -25.32
N PRO A 429 -0.08 11.86 -25.83
CA PRO A 429 0.00 13.14 -25.13
C PRO A 429 -1.40 13.67 -24.84
N ARG A 430 -1.63 14.08 -23.58
CA ARG A 430 -2.92 14.65 -23.16
C ARG A 430 -3.16 15.96 -23.91
N GLY A 431 -4.13 15.93 -24.81
CA GLY A 431 -4.49 17.01 -25.72
C GLY A 431 -5.01 16.51 -27.07
N ALA A 432 -4.64 15.29 -27.47
CA ALA A 432 -5.09 14.70 -28.74
C ALA A 432 -6.43 13.93 -28.67
N GLN A 433 -7.02 13.78 -27.48
CA GLN A 433 -8.36 13.21 -27.30
C GLN A 433 -9.40 14.30 -27.02
N VAL A 434 -9.49 15.29 -27.90
CA VAL A 434 -10.74 16.01 -28.15
C VAL A 434 -10.91 16.14 -29.65
N SER A 435 -12.09 15.74 -30.14
CA SER A 435 -12.59 15.83 -31.51
C SER A 435 -12.34 14.62 -32.43
N GLN A 436 -13.12 13.56 -32.20
CA GLN A 436 -13.65 12.75 -33.30
C GLN A 436 -15.18 12.57 -33.24
N THR A 437 -15.87 13.45 -32.51
CA THR A 437 -17.35 13.50 -32.43
C THR A 437 -17.96 14.86 -32.80
N ALA A 438 -17.20 15.77 -33.42
CA ALA A 438 -17.68 17.10 -33.83
C ALA A 438 -17.41 17.44 -35.30
N LYS A 439 -17.50 16.45 -36.21
CA LYS A 439 -17.52 16.69 -37.68
C LYS A 439 -18.60 15.87 -38.37
N THR A 440 -19.86 15.99 -37.93
CA THR A 440 -21.03 15.62 -38.75
C THR A 440 -22.31 16.37 -38.36
N ARG A 441 -22.20 17.64 -37.97
CA ARG A 441 -23.34 18.59 -37.99
C ARG A 441 -22.83 19.98 -38.31
N LEU A 442 -22.65 20.24 -39.61
CA LEU A 442 -22.66 21.54 -40.27
C LEU A 442 -22.48 21.27 -41.77
N THR A 443 -23.53 20.73 -42.39
CA THR A 443 -23.86 20.78 -43.82
C THR A 443 -25.15 20.00 -44.04
N GLN A 444 -26.27 20.67 -43.75
CA GLN A 444 -27.56 20.69 -44.47
C GLN A 444 -28.62 21.28 -43.55
#